data_AF-A0A141RH51-F1
#
_entry.id   AF-A0A141RH51-F1
#
_cell.length_a   1.000
_cell.length_b   1.000
_cell.length_c   1.000
_cell.angle_alpha   90.00
_cell.angle_beta   90.00
_cell.angle_gamma   90.00
#
_symmetry.space_group_name_H-M   'P 1'
#
loop_
_entity.id
_entity.type
_entity.pdbx_description
1 polymer ?
#
loop_
_entity_poly.entity_id
_entity_poly.type
_entity_poly.pdbx_seq_one_letter_code
_entity_poly.pdbx_strand_id
1 'polypeptide(L)'
;MMSSVTTSGATRSAFSFARIWDQFGMLVVFAVLFIGCVIFVPNFASFVNMKGLGLAISMSGMVACGMLFCLASGDFDLSVASVIACAGVTTAVVINLSESLWLGIAAGLLLGAVSGLVNGFVIARLKINALITTLATMQIVRGLA
;
A
#
# COMPACT_ATOMS: atom_id res chain seq x y z
N MET A 1 20.39 11.40 62.27
CA MET A 1 20.32 12.46 61.24
C MET A 1 19.52 11.89 60.07
N MET A 2 18.25 12.31 60.01
CA MET A 2 17.29 11.99 58.95
C MET A 2 17.62 12.85 57.72
N SER A 3 17.83 12.23 56.56
CA SER A 3 17.79 12.91 55.26
C SER A 3 16.52 12.45 54.55
N SER A 4 15.55 13.35 54.52
CA SER A 4 14.25 13.24 53.88
C SER A 4 14.35 12.77 52.42
N VAL A 5 13.79 11.61 52.11
CA VAL A 5 13.42 11.24 50.74
C VAL A 5 12.19 12.05 50.38
N THR A 6 12.40 13.16 49.67
CA THR A 6 11.32 13.86 48.97
C THR A 6 10.84 12.99 47.82
N THR A 7 9.73 12.28 48.02
CA THR A 7 8.91 11.75 46.94
C THR A 7 8.34 12.91 46.15
N SER A 8 9.07 13.33 45.11
CA SER A 8 8.55 14.25 44.10
C SER A 8 7.35 13.60 43.44
N GLY A 9 6.16 14.05 43.81
CA GLY A 9 4.89 13.59 43.26
C GLY A 9 4.94 13.68 41.74
N ALA A 10 4.82 12.52 41.09
CA ALA A 10 4.58 12.46 39.66
C ALA A 10 3.23 13.13 39.39
N THR A 11 3.28 14.40 38.98
CA THR A 11 2.13 15.14 38.49
C THR A 11 1.58 14.37 37.30
N ARG A 12 0.50 13.62 37.52
CA ARG A 12 -0.29 13.01 36.45
C ARG A 12 -0.93 14.13 35.66
N SER A 13 -0.22 14.67 34.66
CA SER A 13 -0.78 15.66 33.75
C SER A 13 -1.83 14.98 32.87
N ALA A 14 -3.05 15.46 33.02
CA ALA A 14 -4.24 15.12 32.27
C ALA A 14 -4.03 15.25 30.75
N PHE A 15 -4.64 14.35 29.97
CA PHE A 15 -4.72 14.36 28.51
C PHE A 15 -3.43 14.76 27.77
N SER A 16 -2.53 13.79 27.60
CA SER A 16 -1.29 13.98 26.84
C SER A 16 -1.57 14.17 25.34
N PHE A 17 -1.62 15.43 24.92
CA PHE A 17 -1.64 15.83 23.50
C PHE A 17 -0.50 15.16 22.71
N ALA A 18 0.65 14.92 23.36
CA ALA A 18 1.77 14.17 22.79
C ALA A 18 1.41 12.71 22.47
N ARG A 19 0.67 12.00 23.35
CA ARG A 19 0.19 10.63 23.04
C ARG A 19 -0.81 10.61 21.89
N ILE A 20 -1.71 11.60 21.83
CA ILE A 20 -2.66 11.72 20.71
C ILE A 20 -1.88 11.92 19.41
N TRP A 21 -0.83 12.75 19.41
CA TRP A 21 -0.01 13.00 18.23
C TRP A 21 0.80 11.76 17.81
N ASP A 22 1.41 11.05 18.75
CA ASP A 22 2.21 9.85 18.46
C ASP A 22 1.35 8.71 17.89
N GLN A 23 0.09 8.58 18.32
CA GLN A 23 -0.78 7.48 17.92
C GLN A 23 -1.76 7.84 16.78
N PHE A 24 -2.21 9.09 16.70
CA PHE A 24 -3.23 9.55 15.75
C PHE A 24 -2.73 10.67 14.82
N GLY A 25 -1.46 11.08 14.91
CA GLY A 25 -0.92 12.18 14.11
C GLY A 25 -1.19 12.05 12.61
N MET A 26 -1.07 10.85 12.06
CA MET A 26 -1.35 10.60 10.65
C MET A 26 -2.84 10.78 10.28
N LEU A 27 -3.75 10.38 11.17
CA LEU A 27 -5.19 10.59 10.99
C LEU A 27 -5.56 12.07 11.11
N VAL A 28 -4.90 12.80 12.02
CA VAL A 28 -5.06 14.25 12.17
C VAL A 28 -4.58 14.97 10.91
N VAL A 29 -3.38 14.63 10.41
CA VAL A 29 -2.84 15.19 9.16
C VAL A 29 -3.77 14.89 7.99
N PHE A 30 -4.26 13.66 7.86
CA PHE A 30 -5.26 13.29 6.85
C PHE A 30 -6.52 14.16 6.94
N ALA A 31 -7.10 14.31 8.14
CA ALA A 31 -8.31 15.11 8.33
C ALA A 31 -8.09 16.58 7.97
N VAL A 32 -6.97 17.17 8.40
CA VAL A 32 -6.62 18.56 8.08
C VAL A 32 -6.44 18.76 6.58
N LEU A 33 -5.68 17.88 5.91
CA LEU A 33 -5.50 17.95 4.47
C LEU A 33 -6.81 17.74 3.71
N PHE A 34 -7.64 16.80 4.15
CA PHE A 34 -8.93 16.54 3.52
C PHE A 34 -9.86 17.75 3.62
N ILE A 35 -10.00 18.35 4.82
CA ILE A 35 -10.80 19.56 5.03
C ILE A 35 -10.23 20.73 4.21
N GLY A 36 -8.90 20.89 4.19
CA GLY A 36 -8.23 21.88 3.35
C GLY A 36 -8.58 21.72 1.87
N CYS A 37 -8.51 20.49 1.34
CA CYS A 37 -8.91 20.22 -0.04
C CYS A 37 -10.38 20.50 -0.31
N VAL A 38 -11.29 20.17 0.62
CA VAL A 38 -12.73 20.49 0.48
C VAL A 38 -12.96 22.00 0.37
N ILE A 39 -12.21 22.81 1.11
CA ILE A 39 -12.37 24.27 1.14
C ILE A 39 -11.70 24.95 -0.06
N PHE A 40 -10.46 24.55 -0.38
CA PHE A 40 -9.61 25.27 -1.34
C PHE A 40 -9.65 24.70 -2.76
N VAL A 41 -10.11 23.45 -2.96
CA VAL A 41 -10.13 22.80 -4.27
C VAL A 41 -11.57 22.68 -4.79
N PRO A 42 -11.92 23.40 -5.87
CA PRO A 42 -13.24 23.31 -6.48
C PRO A 42 -13.56 21.87 -6.90
N ASN A 43 -14.81 21.44 -6.68
CA ASN A 43 -15.30 20.09 -7.01
C ASN A 43 -14.63 18.92 -6.27
N PHE A 44 -13.77 19.17 -5.27
CA PHE A 44 -13.12 18.10 -4.52
C PHE A 44 -14.13 17.14 -3.89
N ALA A 45 -15.15 17.66 -3.21
CA ALA A 45 -16.19 16.83 -2.59
C ALA A 45 -17.29 16.33 -3.58
N SER A 46 -17.10 16.51 -4.90
CA SER A 46 -18.07 16.03 -5.88
C SER A 46 -18.16 14.51 -5.88
N PHE A 47 -19.34 13.97 -6.22
CA PHE A 47 -19.56 12.51 -6.27
C PHE A 47 -18.58 11.79 -7.22
N VAL A 48 -18.24 12.44 -8.35
CA VAL A 48 -17.29 11.90 -9.32
C VAL A 48 -15.89 11.79 -8.72
N ASN A 49 -15.40 12.86 -8.07
CA ASN A 49 -14.08 12.84 -7.44
C ASN A 49 -14.03 11.89 -6.25
N MET A 50 -15.07 11.87 -5.40
CA MET A 50 -15.15 10.94 -4.26
C MET A 50 -15.20 9.48 -4.70
N LYS A 51 -15.93 9.15 -5.78
CA LYS A 51 -15.92 7.81 -6.38
C LYS A 51 -14.54 7.47 -6.95
N GLY A 52 -13.91 8.38 -7.68
CA GLY A 52 -12.56 8.18 -8.22
C GLY A 52 -11.52 7.93 -7.12
N LEU A 53 -11.56 8.75 -6.05
CA LEU A 53 -10.71 8.60 -4.88
C LEU A 53 -10.98 7.26 -4.16
N GLY A 54 -12.24 6.89 -3.97
CA GLY A 54 -12.63 5.62 -3.35
C GLY A 54 -12.11 4.41 -4.13
N LEU A 55 -12.16 4.44 -5.47
CA LEU A 55 -11.61 3.38 -6.32
C LEU A 55 -10.09 3.28 -6.20
N ALA A 56 -9.38 4.42 -6.21
CA ALA A 56 -7.93 4.46 -6.05
C ALA A 56 -7.50 3.91 -4.68
N ILE A 57 -8.14 4.33 -3.60
CA ILE A 57 -7.85 3.85 -2.24
C ILE A 57 -8.21 2.37 -2.09
N SER A 58 -9.31 1.91 -2.68
CA SER A 58 -9.70 0.48 -2.65
C SER A 58 -8.62 -0.39 -3.29
N MET A 59 -8.08 0.05 -4.43
CA MET A 59 -6.98 -0.62 -5.11
C MET A 59 -5.72 -0.68 -4.24
N SER A 60 -5.26 0.46 -3.70
CA SER A 60 -4.11 0.48 -2.79
C SER A 60 -4.34 -0.32 -1.51
N GLY A 61 -5.56 -0.34 -0.97
CA GLY A 61 -5.95 -1.08 0.21
C GLY A 61 -5.87 -2.59 0.01
N MET A 62 -6.39 -3.11 -1.10
CA MET A 62 -6.25 -4.54 -1.46
C MET A 62 -4.78 -4.96 -1.55
N VAL A 63 -3.95 -4.11 -2.16
CA VAL A 63 -2.50 -4.36 -2.31
C VAL A 63 -1.80 -4.33 -0.96
N ALA A 64 -2.13 -3.37 -0.09
CA ALA A 64 -1.57 -3.29 1.25
C ALA A 64 -1.91 -4.55 2.08
N CYS A 65 -3.15 -5.05 1.98
CA CYS A 65 -3.54 -6.32 2.60
C CYS A 65 -2.72 -7.50 2.06
N GLY A 66 -2.43 -7.53 0.76
CA GLY A 66 -1.54 -8.53 0.17
C GLY A 66 -0.10 -8.43 0.69
N MET A 67 0.45 -7.22 0.70
CA MET A 67 1.81 -6.93 1.17
C MET A 67 2.00 -7.27 2.65
N LEU A 68 0.94 -7.21 3.47
CA LEU A 68 0.99 -7.64 4.86
C LEU A 68 1.47 -9.10 5.00
N PHE A 69 1.10 -10.00 4.09
CA PHE A 69 1.56 -11.39 4.11
C PHE A 69 3.06 -11.51 3.81
N CYS A 70 3.58 -10.69 2.89
CA CYS A 70 5.02 -10.60 2.63
C CYS A 70 5.76 -10.12 3.87
N LEU A 71 5.29 -9.04 4.47
CA LEU A 71 5.88 -8.45 5.68
C LEU A 71 5.83 -9.40 6.87
N ALA A 72 4.71 -10.11 7.06
CA ALA A 72 4.56 -11.13 8.10
C ALA A 72 5.54 -12.30 7.92
N SER A 73 5.94 -12.58 6.68
CA SER A 73 6.97 -13.58 6.35
C SER A 73 8.41 -13.06 6.52
N GLY A 74 8.58 -11.77 6.86
CA GLY A 74 9.89 -11.11 6.99
C GLY A 74 10.45 -10.56 5.67
N ASP A 75 9.65 -10.58 4.61
CA ASP A 75 10.05 -10.19 3.26
C ASP A 75 9.37 -8.88 2.82
N PHE A 76 9.97 -8.21 1.83
CA PHE A 76 9.40 -7.00 1.21
C PHE A 76 9.24 -7.22 -0.30
N ASP A 77 8.02 -7.08 -0.81
CA ASP A 77 7.74 -7.07 -2.25
C ASP A 77 7.66 -5.64 -2.80
N LEU A 78 8.75 -5.22 -3.46
CA LEU A 78 8.81 -3.93 -4.17
C LEU A 78 8.24 -4.01 -5.59
N SER A 79 8.03 -5.21 -6.14
CA SER A 79 7.57 -5.41 -7.51
C SER A 79 6.08 -5.17 -7.71
N VAL A 80 5.29 -5.18 -6.62
CA VAL A 80 3.82 -5.19 -6.67
C VAL A 80 3.24 -4.05 -7.52
N ALA A 81 3.80 -2.85 -7.44
CA ALA A 81 3.34 -1.69 -8.21
C ALA A 81 3.55 -1.89 -9.72
N SER A 82 4.70 -2.42 -10.12
CA SER A 82 5.01 -2.72 -11.52
C SER A 82 4.16 -3.88 -12.04
N VAL A 83 3.93 -4.92 -11.23
CA VAL A 83 3.06 -6.05 -11.57
C VAL A 83 1.63 -5.60 -11.79
N ILE A 84 1.10 -4.73 -10.93
CA ILE A 84 -0.24 -4.16 -11.10
C ILE A 84 -0.35 -3.36 -12.40
N ALA A 85 0.65 -2.52 -12.70
CA ALA A 85 0.66 -1.74 -13.94
C ALA A 85 0.68 -2.66 -15.17
N CYS A 86 1.59 -3.64 -15.20
CA CYS A 86 1.71 -4.59 -16.31
C CYS A 86 0.45 -5.46 -16.46
N ALA A 87 -0.14 -5.91 -15.35
CA ALA A 87 -1.40 -6.67 -15.37
C ALA A 87 -2.55 -5.82 -15.92
N GLY A 88 -2.64 -4.54 -15.53
CA GLY A 88 -3.63 -3.60 -16.07
C GLY A 88 -3.48 -3.40 -17.58
N VAL A 89 -2.26 -3.17 -18.06
CA VAL A 89 -1.97 -3.05 -19.50
C VAL A 89 -2.31 -4.35 -20.23
N THR A 90 -1.89 -5.50 -19.70
CA THR A 90 -2.18 -6.81 -20.29
C THR A 90 -3.67 -7.07 -20.39
N THR A 91 -4.43 -6.79 -19.33
CA THR A 91 -5.90 -6.90 -19.35
C THR A 91 -6.50 -5.99 -20.42
N ALA A 92 -6.08 -4.73 -20.50
CA ALA A 92 -6.58 -3.80 -21.51
C ALA A 92 -6.27 -4.27 -22.94
N VAL A 93 -5.06 -4.74 -23.21
CA VAL A 93 -4.64 -5.24 -24.53
C VAL A 93 -5.46 -6.47 -24.92
N VAL A 94 -5.63 -7.43 -24.01
CA VAL A 94 -6.38 -8.66 -24.30
C VAL A 94 -7.86 -8.38 -24.53
N ILE A 95 -8.47 -7.44 -23.78
CA ILE A 95 -9.85 -7.01 -24.05
C ILE A 95 -9.96 -6.39 -25.45
N ASN A 96 -9.01 -5.53 -25.84
CA ASN A 96 -9.04 -4.90 -27.15
C ASN A 96 -8.86 -5.92 -28.30
N LEU A 97 -8.04 -6.95 -28.11
CA LEU A 97 -7.79 -7.96 -29.15
C LEU A 97 -8.86 -9.05 -29.24
N SER A 98 -9.46 -9.43 -28.11
CA SER A 98 -10.41 -10.55 -28.05
C SER A 98 -11.86 -10.12 -27.96
N GLU A 99 -12.12 -8.83 -27.75
CA GLU A 99 -13.43 -8.24 -27.40
C GLU A 99 -14.10 -8.85 -26.16
N SER A 100 -13.38 -9.70 -25.41
CA SER A 100 -13.91 -10.45 -24.28
C SER A 100 -13.36 -9.93 -22.97
N LEU A 101 -14.26 -9.39 -22.14
CA LEU A 101 -13.93 -8.94 -20.78
C LEU A 101 -13.34 -10.07 -19.93
N TRP A 102 -13.91 -11.27 -20.02
CA TRP A 102 -13.49 -12.42 -19.22
C TRP A 102 -12.07 -12.88 -19.54
N LEU A 103 -11.69 -12.88 -20.83
CA LEU A 103 -10.33 -13.21 -21.26
C LEU A 103 -9.32 -12.18 -20.76
N GLY A 104 -9.69 -10.89 -20.79
CA GLY A 104 -8.86 -9.82 -20.23
C GLY A 104 -8.58 -9.97 -18.74
N ILE A 105 -9.64 -10.26 -17.96
CA ILE A 105 -9.52 -10.48 -16.52
C ILE A 105 -8.64 -11.70 -16.24
N ALA A 106 -8.86 -12.80 -16.96
CA ALA A 106 -8.07 -14.02 -16.82
C ALA A 106 -6.59 -13.77 -17.14
N ALA A 107 -6.28 -13.04 -18.20
CA ALA A 107 -4.90 -12.73 -18.59
C ALA A 107 -4.16 -11.88 -17.54
N GLY A 108 -4.80 -10.84 -17.01
CA GLY A 108 -4.20 -10.01 -15.96
C GLY A 108 -3.96 -10.78 -14.66
N LEU A 109 -4.93 -11.62 -14.25
CA LEU A 109 -4.79 -12.49 -13.09
C LEU A 109 -3.65 -13.51 -13.26
N LEU A 110 -3.55 -14.12 -14.44
CA LEU A 110 -2.48 -15.05 -14.76
C LEU A 110 -1.11 -14.38 -14.70
N LEU A 111 -0.97 -13.16 -15.23
CA LEU A 111 0.29 -12.42 -15.18
C LEU A 111 0.71 -12.12 -13.72
N GLY A 112 -0.24 -11.68 -12.89
CA GLY A 112 0.01 -11.47 -11.46
C GLY A 112 0.41 -12.76 -10.72
N ALA A 113 -0.31 -13.86 -10.99
CA ALA A 113 -0.03 -15.16 -10.38
C ALA A 113 1.34 -15.71 -10.78
N VAL A 114 1.70 -15.60 -12.06
CA VAL A 114 3.03 -16.01 -12.56
C VAL A 114 4.12 -15.16 -11.94
N SER A 115 3.96 -13.84 -11.88
CA SER A 115 4.96 -12.96 -11.25
C SER A 115 5.16 -13.28 -9.76
N GLY A 116 4.08 -13.47 -9.02
CA GLY A 116 4.13 -13.87 -7.61
C GLY A 116 4.79 -15.25 -7.42
N LEU A 117 4.48 -16.21 -8.29
CA LEU A 117 5.09 -17.55 -8.25
C LEU A 117 6.59 -17.49 -8.53
N VAL A 118 7.02 -16.69 -9.51
CA VAL A 118 8.45 -16.50 -9.82
C VAL A 118 9.18 -15.90 -8.61
N ASN A 119 8.65 -14.82 -8.03
CA ASN A 119 9.23 -14.20 -6.83
C ASN A 119 9.31 -15.21 -5.67
N GLY A 120 8.20 -15.87 -5.36
CA GLY A 120 8.12 -16.85 -4.28
C GLY A 120 9.04 -18.05 -4.49
N PHE A 121 9.17 -18.55 -5.73
CA PHE A 121 10.08 -19.65 -6.05
C PHE A 121 11.55 -19.26 -5.86
N VAL A 122 11.96 -18.08 -6.36
CA VAL A 122 13.34 -17.59 -6.24
C VAL A 122 13.69 -17.39 -4.76
N ILE A 123 12.79 -16.81 -3.97
CA ILE A 123 13.02 -16.60 -2.54
C ILE A 123 13.07 -17.95 -1.79
N ALA A 124 12.06 -18.80 -1.96
CA ALA A 124 11.92 -20.04 -1.17
C ALA A 124 12.91 -21.14 -1.56
N ARG A 125 13.26 -21.27 -2.86
CA ARG A 125 14.11 -22.36 -3.37
C ARG A 125 15.54 -21.92 -3.63
N LEU A 126 15.74 -20.74 -4.22
CA LEU A 126 17.08 -20.24 -4.53
C LEU A 126 17.70 -19.46 -3.36
N LYS A 127 16.92 -19.17 -2.31
CA LYS A 127 17.36 -18.47 -1.08
C LYS A 127 17.99 -17.12 -1.37
N ILE A 128 17.54 -16.45 -2.42
CA ILE A 128 17.93 -15.07 -2.73
C ILE A 128 17.09 -14.14 -1.87
N ASN A 129 17.69 -13.05 -1.38
CA ASN A 129 16.96 -12.04 -0.59
C ASN A 129 15.75 -11.49 -1.36
N ALA A 130 14.60 -11.38 -0.68
CA ALA A 130 13.35 -10.90 -1.27
C ALA A 130 13.46 -9.49 -1.85
N LEU A 131 14.21 -8.60 -1.22
CA LEU A 131 14.38 -7.22 -1.70
C LEU A 131 15.12 -7.20 -3.05
N ILE A 132 16.15 -8.02 -3.22
CA ILE A 132 16.90 -8.11 -4.49
C ILE A 132 16.03 -8.73 -5.58
N THR A 133 15.35 -9.84 -5.24
CA THR A 133 14.47 -10.55 -6.17
C THR A 133 13.36 -9.64 -6.67
N THR A 134 12.70 -8.93 -5.77
CA THR A 134 11.55 -8.09 -6.11
C THR A 134 11.98 -6.80 -6.81
N LEU A 135 13.15 -6.23 -6.51
CA LEU A 135 13.72 -5.15 -7.33
C LEU A 135 14.02 -5.61 -8.76
N ALA A 136 14.58 -6.81 -8.94
CA ALA A 136 14.85 -7.35 -10.27
C ALA A 136 13.53 -7.57 -11.05
N THR A 137 12.55 -8.22 -10.43
CA THR A 137 11.23 -8.44 -11.04
C THR A 137 10.52 -7.12 -11.34
N MET A 138 10.61 -6.14 -10.44
CA MET A 138 10.08 -4.79 -10.65
C MET A 138 10.60 -4.20 -11.98
N GLN A 139 11.91 -4.26 -12.21
CA GLN A 139 12.53 -3.69 -13.41
C GLN A 139 12.19 -4.47 -14.68
N ILE A 140 12.14 -5.81 -14.61
CA ILE A 140 11.74 -6.66 -15.73
C ILE A 140 10.29 -6.33 -16.13
N VAL A 141 9.38 -6.37 -15.17
CA VAL A 141 7.95 -6.15 -15.40
C VAL A 141 7.67 -4.73 -15.85
N ARG A 142 8.39 -3.74 -15.30
CA ARG A 142 8.30 -2.35 -15.74
C ARG A 142 8.80 -2.13 -17.16
N GLY A 143 9.75 -2.94 -17.64
CA GLY A 143 10.21 -2.88 -19.03
C GLY A 143 9.24 -3.54 -20.01
N LEU A 144 8.34 -4.42 -19.53
CA LEU A 144 7.33 -5.10 -20.33
C LEU A 144 6.01 -4.31 -20.44
N ALA A 145 5.74 -3.43 -19.47
CA ALA A 145 4.56 -2.57 -19.41
C ALA A 145 4.78 -1.26 -20.19
#